data_AF-A0A8C1F788-F1
#
_entry.id   AF-A0A8C1F788-F1
#
_cell.length_a   1.000
_cell.length_b   1.000
_cell.length_c   1.000
_cell.angle_alpha   90.00
_cell.angle_beta   90.00
_cell.angle_gamma   90.00
#
_symmetry.space_group_name_H-M   'P 1'
#
loop_
_entity.id
_entity.type
_entity.pdbx_description
1 polymer ?
#
loop_
_entity_poly.entity_id
_entity_poly.type
_entity_poly.pdbx_seq_one_letter_code
_entity_poly.pdbx_strand_id
1 'polypeptide(L)'
;MASLYQEPDWSTKLETVKNKIIKRLSGPGVSWGDAFAKLKKYYYEKDHFSLTDVWAVMVVTEYVKEIDEHTLTEKQNQHSEDLFPIYTVIDKQCKQSKEEKDAWFEISPHEAGYSLTGAFVKTSSFGSQFENGSKKKPQPETDMLYLQALCGSAVADEDEIKKFLWQKINDFLEHLSHLGMFEEMREEYQKAAPAKKGYQVLMDLVDMNLTVLNGKDPSDLDQSIRKTLNELDGGKRQLIFTTEKLNLADKQAAKLHMKQYTEDMFRSEFVNAWFNGSGAGNMTFSKT
;
A
#
# COMPACT_ATOMS: atom_id res chain seq x y z
N MET A 1 -21.63 1.37 4.11
CA MET A 1 -21.90 2.66 3.43
C MET A 1 -21.52 2.60 1.95
N ALA A 2 -20.24 2.47 1.60
CA ALA A 2 -19.76 2.41 0.20
C ALA A 2 -20.62 1.57 -0.76
N SER A 3 -20.93 0.31 -0.39
CA SER A 3 -21.74 -0.57 -1.25
C SER A 3 -23.23 -0.21 -1.34
N LEU A 4 -23.79 0.52 -0.38
CA LEU A 4 -25.19 1.00 -0.47
C LEU A 4 -25.29 2.14 -1.48
N TYR A 5 -24.38 3.11 -1.37
CA TYR A 5 -24.32 4.29 -2.23
C TYR A 5 -23.73 4.01 -3.63
N GLN A 6 -23.53 2.76 -4.00
CA GLN A 6 -23.36 2.38 -5.42
C GLN A 6 -24.70 2.32 -6.15
N GLU A 7 -25.80 2.19 -5.42
CA GLU A 7 -27.14 2.04 -5.97
C GLU A 7 -27.92 3.35 -5.77
N PRO A 8 -28.31 4.06 -6.84
CA PRO A 8 -29.16 5.24 -6.75
C PRO A 8 -30.46 4.92 -6.00
N ASP A 9 -30.92 5.81 -5.14
CA ASP A 9 -32.14 5.67 -4.32
C ASP A 9 -32.22 4.33 -3.56
N TRP A 10 -31.09 3.88 -2.99
CA TRP A 10 -30.98 2.57 -2.35
C TRP A 10 -31.96 2.39 -1.21
N SER A 11 -32.35 3.48 -0.53
CA SER A 11 -33.28 3.45 0.60
C SER A 11 -34.67 2.92 0.19
N THR A 12 -35.10 3.16 -1.05
CA THR A 12 -36.39 2.71 -1.59
C THR A 12 -36.39 1.24 -2.01
N LYS A 13 -35.21 0.65 -2.24
CA LYS A 13 -35.01 -0.73 -2.73
C LYS A 13 -34.07 -1.55 -1.84
N LEU A 14 -34.10 -1.29 -0.53
CA LEU A 14 -33.15 -1.82 0.44
C LEU A 14 -32.98 -3.35 0.39
N GLU A 15 -34.08 -4.11 0.32
CA GLU A 15 -33.98 -5.58 0.27
C GLU A 15 -33.27 -6.09 -0.99
N THR A 16 -33.49 -5.44 -2.14
CA THR A 16 -32.78 -5.77 -3.37
C THR A 16 -31.29 -5.48 -3.25
N VAL A 17 -30.91 -4.32 -2.72
CA VAL A 17 -29.51 -3.91 -2.53
C VAL A 17 -28.81 -4.83 -1.52
N LYS A 18 -29.46 -5.13 -0.40
CA LYS A 18 -28.97 -6.08 0.61
C LYS A 18 -28.73 -7.47 0.01
N ASN A 19 -29.67 -7.99 -0.77
CA ASN A 19 -29.52 -9.30 -1.41
C ASN A 19 -28.36 -9.31 -2.43
N LYS A 20 -28.16 -8.22 -3.19
CA LYS A 20 -26.98 -8.06 -4.07
C LYS A 20 -25.68 -8.11 -3.27
N ILE A 21 -25.60 -7.36 -2.16
CA ILE A 21 -24.41 -7.35 -1.28
C ILE A 21 -24.16 -8.74 -0.69
N ILE A 22 -25.19 -9.42 -0.14
CA ILE A 22 -25.05 -10.78 0.40
C ILE A 22 -24.57 -11.76 -0.66
N LYS A 23 -25.13 -11.67 -1.88
CA LYS A 23 -24.71 -12.52 -3.00
C LYS A 23 -23.25 -12.29 -3.37
N ARG A 24 -22.80 -11.03 -3.44
CA ARG A 24 -21.39 -10.68 -3.69
C ARG A 24 -20.48 -11.22 -2.59
N LEU A 25 -20.82 -10.98 -1.33
CA LEU A 25 -20.02 -11.43 -0.18
C LEU A 25 -19.99 -12.96 -0.05
N SER A 26 -21.03 -13.66 -0.51
CA SER A 26 -21.05 -15.13 -0.60
C SER A 26 -20.32 -15.69 -1.83
N GLY A 27 -20.02 -14.85 -2.82
CA GLY A 27 -19.39 -15.22 -4.08
C GLY A 27 -17.87 -15.43 -3.98
N PRO A 28 -17.19 -15.69 -5.11
CA PRO A 28 -15.73 -15.72 -5.15
C PRO A 28 -15.15 -14.35 -4.82
N GLY A 29 -13.95 -14.33 -4.25
CA GLY A 29 -13.19 -13.10 -4.05
C GLY A 29 -12.65 -12.54 -5.36
N VAL A 30 -12.08 -11.33 -5.27
CA VAL A 30 -11.33 -10.72 -6.38
C VAL A 30 -10.13 -11.61 -6.72
N SER A 31 -9.84 -11.79 -8.01
CA SER A 31 -8.69 -12.59 -8.43
C SER A 31 -7.38 -11.90 -8.05
N TRP A 32 -6.35 -12.67 -7.75
CA TRP A 32 -5.02 -12.13 -7.47
C TRP A 32 -4.44 -11.33 -8.65
N GLY A 33 -4.78 -11.70 -9.89
CA GLY A 33 -4.39 -10.96 -11.09
C GLY A 33 -5.01 -9.56 -11.15
N ASP A 34 -6.31 -9.45 -10.87
CA ASP A 34 -7.02 -8.15 -10.84
C ASP A 34 -6.53 -7.28 -9.69
N ALA A 35 -6.34 -7.87 -8.50
CA ALA A 35 -5.74 -7.19 -7.36
C ALA A 35 -4.34 -6.65 -7.72
N PHE A 36 -3.48 -7.46 -8.32
CA PHE A 36 -2.15 -7.01 -8.74
C PHE A 36 -2.20 -5.91 -9.80
N ALA A 37 -3.09 -6.02 -10.78
CA ALA A 37 -3.29 -4.98 -11.79
C ALA A 37 -3.69 -3.66 -11.13
N LYS A 38 -4.59 -3.70 -10.14
CA LYS A 38 -5.01 -2.53 -9.36
C LYS A 38 -3.86 -1.95 -8.53
N LEU A 39 -3.04 -2.78 -7.90
CA LEU A 39 -1.86 -2.35 -7.15
C LEU A 39 -0.84 -1.63 -8.04
N LYS A 40 -0.55 -2.19 -9.22
CA LYS A 40 0.30 -1.55 -10.23
C LYS A 40 -0.27 -0.21 -10.67
N LYS A 41 -1.58 -0.14 -10.91
CA LYS A 41 -2.26 1.11 -11.27
C LYS A 41 -2.03 2.19 -10.21
N TYR A 42 -2.24 1.88 -8.92
CA TYR A 42 -1.92 2.82 -7.84
C TYR A 42 -0.46 3.24 -7.81
N TYR A 43 0.46 2.29 -8.00
CA TYR A 43 1.89 2.58 -7.98
C TYR A 43 2.33 3.56 -9.08
N TYR A 44 1.78 3.42 -10.30
CA TYR A 44 2.18 4.26 -11.44
C TYR A 44 1.39 5.57 -11.56
N GLU A 45 0.13 5.61 -11.13
CA GLU A 45 -0.73 6.79 -11.32
C GLU A 45 -0.68 7.78 -10.16
N LYS A 46 -0.30 7.34 -8.95
CA LYS A 46 -0.23 8.22 -7.77
C LYS A 46 1.18 8.77 -7.59
N ASP A 47 1.27 10.06 -7.26
CA ASP A 47 2.59 10.61 -6.86
C ASP A 47 3.06 10.09 -5.51
N HIS A 48 2.14 9.60 -4.68
CA HIS A 48 2.45 9.06 -3.37
C HIS A 48 1.76 7.72 -3.18
N PHE A 49 2.54 6.65 -3.34
CA PHE A 49 2.13 5.29 -3.01
C PHE A 49 2.40 5.02 -1.54
N SER A 50 1.41 4.47 -0.83
CA SER A 50 1.41 4.33 0.62
C SER A 50 0.97 2.93 1.06
N LEU A 51 1.14 2.62 2.35
CA LEU A 51 0.64 1.37 2.93
C LEU A 51 -0.89 1.23 2.81
N THR A 52 -1.61 2.35 2.75
CA THR A 52 -3.06 2.37 2.52
C THR A 52 -3.42 1.80 1.15
N ASP A 53 -2.59 2.03 0.12
CA ASP A 53 -2.80 1.47 -1.22
C ASP A 53 -2.67 -0.05 -1.21
N VAL A 54 -1.66 -0.55 -0.50
CA VAL A 54 -1.46 -2.00 -0.28
C VAL A 54 -2.63 -2.58 0.52
N TRP A 55 -3.06 -1.92 1.61
CA TRP A 55 -4.21 -2.33 2.42
C TRP A 55 -5.51 -2.38 1.60
N ALA A 56 -5.74 -1.38 0.75
CA ALA A 56 -6.89 -1.33 -0.13
C ALA A 56 -6.97 -2.57 -1.01
N VAL A 57 -5.88 -2.90 -1.71
CA VAL A 57 -5.87 -4.01 -2.64
C VAL A 57 -5.84 -5.35 -1.92
N MET A 58 -4.98 -5.53 -0.93
CA MET A 58 -4.70 -6.84 -0.34
C MET A 58 -5.72 -7.24 0.72
N VAL A 59 -6.41 -6.28 1.33
CA VAL A 59 -7.29 -6.53 2.48
C VAL A 59 -8.72 -6.14 2.17
N VAL A 60 -8.98 -4.91 1.72
CA VAL A 60 -10.36 -4.46 1.48
C VAL A 60 -11.03 -5.29 0.39
N THR A 61 -10.33 -5.61 -0.71
CA THR A 61 -10.90 -6.43 -1.79
C THR A 61 -11.24 -7.85 -1.34
N GLU A 62 -10.50 -8.43 -0.38
CA GLU A 62 -10.78 -9.76 0.18
C GLU A 62 -12.10 -9.78 0.96
N TYR A 63 -12.32 -8.76 1.80
CA TYR A 63 -13.52 -8.65 2.62
C TYR A 63 -14.75 -8.20 1.82
N VAL A 64 -14.60 -7.19 0.97
CA VAL A 64 -15.72 -6.61 0.22
C VAL A 64 -16.02 -7.42 -1.04
N LYS A 65 -15.05 -8.20 -1.53
CA LYS A 65 -15.12 -9.01 -2.76
C LYS A 65 -15.40 -8.19 -4.01
N GLU A 66 -14.82 -6.99 -4.08
CA GLU A 66 -14.87 -6.12 -5.25
C GLU A 66 -13.67 -5.15 -5.31
N ILE A 67 -13.42 -4.63 -6.51
CA ILE A 67 -12.60 -3.44 -6.74
C ILE A 67 -13.57 -2.32 -7.16
N ASP A 68 -13.95 -1.46 -6.22
CA ASP A 68 -14.81 -0.30 -6.51
C ASP A 68 -13.95 0.90 -6.93
N GLU A 69 -13.78 1.09 -8.25
CA GLU A 69 -13.04 2.22 -8.81
C GLU A 69 -13.85 3.51 -8.93
N HIS A 70 -15.14 3.51 -8.55
CA HIS A 70 -15.97 4.71 -8.68
C HIS A 70 -15.50 5.79 -7.72
N THR A 71 -15.59 7.03 -8.17
CA THR A 71 -15.26 8.19 -7.35
C THR A 71 -16.44 8.64 -6.49
N LEU A 72 -16.19 9.47 -5.47
CA LEU A 72 -17.27 10.07 -4.67
C LEU A 72 -18.07 11.07 -5.50
N THR A 73 -17.39 11.85 -6.34
CA THR A 73 -18.02 12.85 -7.21
C THR A 73 -18.96 12.20 -8.25
N GLU A 74 -18.65 11.02 -8.77
CA GLU A 74 -19.56 10.27 -9.66
C GLU A 74 -20.91 9.96 -9.00
N LYS A 75 -20.90 9.74 -7.68
CA LYS A 75 -22.08 9.41 -6.87
C LYS A 75 -22.85 10.65 -6.40
N GLN A 76 -22.29 11.85 -6.56
CA GLN A 76 -22.82 13.11 -6.02
C GLN A 76 -24.29 13.40 -6.40
N ASN A 77 -24.70 13.09 -7.64
CA ASN A 77 -26.02 13.45 -8.16
C ASN A 77 -27.00 12.27 -8.24
N GLN A 78 -26.67 11.13 -7.62
CA GLN A 78 -27.42 9.88 -7.79
C GLN A 78 -28.42 9.60 -6.65
N HIS A 79 -28.52 10.48 -5.66
CA HIS A 79 -29.15 10.19 -4.37
C HIS A 79 -30.04 11.34 -3.89
N SER A 80 -31.11 11.66 -4.63
CA SER A 80 -32.03 12.73 -4.23
C SER A 80 -32.89 12.38 -3.02
N GLU A 81 -33.15 11.09 -2.80
CA GLU A 81 -34.03 10.59 -1.73
C GLU A 81 -33.26 9.91 -0.58
N ASP A 82 -31.93 9.72 -0.72
CA ASP A 82 -31.11 9.06 0.30
C ASP A 82 -30.42 10.08 1.23
N LEU A 83 -30.03 9.62 2.42
CA LEU A 83 -29.23 10.43 3.35
C LEU A 83 -27.88 10.81 2.74
N PHE A 84 -27.32 11.92 3.17
CA PHE A 84 -26.03 12.39 2.69
C PHE A 84 -24.88 11.58 3.30
N PRO A 85 -24.03 10.89 2.50
CA PRO A 85 -22.95 10.07 3.05
C PRO A 85 -21.77 10.95 3.50
N ILE A 86 -21.37 10.79 4.76
CA ILE A 86 -20.18 11.43 5.34
C ILE A 86 -19.24 10.34 5.84
N TYR A 87 -18.02 10.33 5.30
CA TYR A 87 -16.92 9.47 5.71
C TYR A 87 -15.98 10.28 6.59
N THR A 88 -15.31 9.62 7.54
CA THR A 88 -14.40 10.30 8.46
C THR A 88 -13.14 9.49 8.67
N VAL A 89 -12.02 10.19 8.80
CA VAL A 89 -10.70 9.63 9.06
C VAL A 89 -9.99 10.50 10.09
N ILE A 90 -9.00 9.93 10.78
CA ILE A 90 -8.25 10.64 11.81
C ILE A 90 -6.85 10.94 11.31
N ASP A 91 -6.47 12.22 11.32
CA ASP A 91 -5.09 12.63 11.12
C ASP A 91 -4.25 12.23 12.35
N LYS A 92 -3.37 11.26 12.12
CA LYS A 92 -2.47 10.72 13.15
C LYS A 92 -1.53 11.79 13.70
N GLN A 93 -1.01 12.69 12.88
CA GLN A 93 -0.08 13.73 13.31
C GLN A 93 -0.77 14.73 14.23
N CYS A 94 -1.99 15.15 13.87
CA CYS A 94 -2.81 15.99 14.73
C CYS A 94 -3.13 15.29 16.05
N LYS A 95 -3.57 14.03 16.01
CA LYS A 95 -3.89 13.24 17.22
C LYS A 95 -2.70 13.05 18.16
N GLN A 96 -1.49 12.88 17.62
CA GLN A 96 -0.28 12.69 18.42
C GLN A 96 0.34 14.00 18.90
N SER A 97 -0.10 15.14 18.34
CA SER A 97 0.36 16.44 18.81
C SER A 97 -0.20 16.73 20.21
N LYS A 98 0.60 17.38 21.06
CA LYS A 98 0.17 17.81 22.41
C LYS A 98 -0.73 19.05 22.38
N GLU A 99 -0.90 19.64 21.22
CA GLU A 99 -1.77 20.79 20.98
C GLU A 99 -3.16 20.28 20.59
N GLU A 100 -4.23 20.93 21.05
CA GLU A 100 -5.60 20.62 20.61
C GLU A 100 -5.76 20.99 19.13
N LYS A 101 -5.31 20.09 18.24
CA LYS A 101 -5.43 20.22 16.79
C LYS A 101 -6.62 19.43 16.29
N ASP A 102 -7.17 19.92 15.19
CA ASP A 102 -8.22 19.23 14.47
C ASP A 102 -7.70 17.90 13.91
N ALA A 103 -8.07 16.81 14.57
CA ALA A 103 -7.68 15.47 14.19
C ALA A 103 -8.71 14.81 13.28
N TRP A 104 -9.93 15.35 13.17
CA TRP A 104 -10.98 14.76 12.37
C TRP A 104 -10.97 15.37 10.97
N PHE A 105 -10.93 14.48 9.98
CA PHE A 105 -11.02 14.85 8.58
C PHE A 105 -12.28 14.22 8.00
N GLU A 106 -13.18 15.06 7.52
CA GLU A 106 -14.45 14.67 6.93
C GLU A 106 -14.34 14.63 5.42
N ILE A 107 -14.99 13.65 4.81
CA ILE A 107 -15.01 13.43 3.37
C ILE A 107 -16.46 13.16 2.96
N SER A 108 -16.97 13.97 2.05
CA SER A 108 -18.31 13.86 1.49
C SER A 108 -18.26 13.86 -0.04
N PRO A 109 -19.37 13.65 -0.75
CA PRO A 109 -19.41 13.82 -2.22
C PRO A 109 -19.07 15.23 -2.72
N HIS A 110 -19.16 16.27 -1.87
CA HIS A 110 -18.95 17.66 -2.29
C HIS A 110 -17.57 18.19 -1.88
N GLU A 111 -17.20 17.96 -0.63
CA GLU A 111 -16.00 18.48 -0.03
C GLU A 111 -15.32 17.51 0.93
N ALA A 112 -14.03 17.74 1.12
CA ALA A 112 -13.18 17.01 2.05
C ALA A 112 -12.30 18.00 2.81
N GLY A 113 -12.19 17.85 4.14
CA GLY A 113 -11.50 18.84 4.96
C GLY A 113 -11.53 18.60 6.46
N TYR A 114 -10.92 19.54 7.18
CA TYR A 114 -10.82 19.56 8.64
C TYR A 114 -11.94 20.43 9.23
N SER A 115 -12.83 19.82 9.99
CA SER A 115 -14.10 20.43 10.40
C SER A 115 -13.97 21.56 11.41
N LEU A 116 -13.08 21.43 12.41
CA LEU A 116 -12.83 22.48 13.41
C LEU A 116 -12.11 23.69 12.80
N THR A 117 -11.21 23.47 11.84
CA THR A 117 -10.52 24.60 11.18
C THR A 117 -11.31 25.22 10.04
N GLY A 118 -12.34 24.53 9.52
CA GLY A 118 -13.10 24.96 8.36
C GLY A 118 -12.32 24.89 7.05
N ALA A 119 -11.19 24.17 7.02
CA ALA A 119 -10.33 24.08 5.85
C ALA A 119 -10.80 22.92 4.94
N PHE A 120 -11.57 23.26 3.91
CA PHE A 120 -12.15 22.32 2.95
C PHE A 120 -11.67 22.54 1.52
N VAL A 121 -11.60 21.45 0.76
CA VAL A 121 -11.42 21.44 -0.69
C VAL A 121 -12.53 20.63 -1.35
N LYS A 122 -12.77 20.83 -2.65
CA LYS A 122 -13.65 19.93 -3.41
C LYS A 122 -13.14 18.50 -3.32
N THR A 123 -14.03 17.51 -3.18
CA THR A 123 -13.65 16.09 -3.03
C THR A 123 -12.79 15.58 -4.18
N SER A 124 -13.06 15.98 -5.41
CA SER A 124 -12.22 15.70 -6.59
C SER A 124 -10.79 16.26 -6.51
N SER A 125 -10.50 17.07 -5.51
CA SER A 125 -9.17 17.63 -5.23
C SER A 125 -8.48 16.96 -4.04
N PHE A 126 -9.17 16.07 -3.32
CA PHE A 126 -8.59 15.27 -2.25
C PHE A 126 -7.44 14.42 -2.79
N GLY A 127 -6.29 14.42 -2.09
CA GLY A 127 -5.06 13.77 -2.53
C GLY A 127 -4.14 14.62 -3.44
N SER A 128 -4.61 15.77 -3.93
CA SER A 128 -3.75 16.74 -4.64
C SER A 128 -2.84 17.50 -3.69
N GLN A 129 -1.73 18.06 -4.19
CA GLN A 129 -0.83 18.90 -3.40
C GLN A 129 -1.24 20.38 -3.46
N PHE A 130 -1.22 21.04 -2.31
CA PHE A 130 -1.59 22.45 -2.15
C PHE A 130 -0.47 23.24 -1.47
N GLU A 131 -0.37 24.51 -1.83
CA GLU A 131 0.52 25.46 -1.19
C GLU A 131 -0.20 26.81 -1.10
N ASN A 132 -0.28 27.36 0.11
CA ASN A 132 -0.98 28.63 0.40
C ASN A 132 -2.41 28.68 -0.20
N GLY A 133 -3.18 27.59 -0.03
CA GLY A 133 -4.54 27.46 -0.53
C GLY A 133 -4.67 27.24 -2.04
N SER A 134 -3.57 27.23 -2.79
CA SER A 134 -3.56 27.01 -4.24
C SER A 134 -3.15 25.58 -4.58
N LYS A 135 -3.93 24.90 -5.43
CA LYS A 135 -3.59 23.56 -5.94
C LYS A 135 -2.37 23.65 -6.86
N LYS A 136 -1.29 22.96 -6.50
CA LYS A 136 -0.01 22.96 -7.25
C LYS A 136 0.16 21.73 -8.12
N LYS A 137 -0.09 20.55 -7.55
CA LYS A 137 0.02 19.28 -8.25
C LYS A 137 -1.31 18.55 -8.18
N PRO A 138 -2.12 18.61 -9.24
CA PRO A 138 -3.37 17.85 -9.32
C PRO A 138 -3.07 16.35 -9.30
N GLN A 139 -3.92 15.60 -8.62
CA GLN A 139 -3.99 14.15 -8.75
C GLN A 139 -5.39 13.71 -9.15
N PRO A 140 -5.52 12.54 -9.79
CA PRO A 140 -6.81 11.90 -9.99
C PRO A 140 -7.58 11.79 -8.68
N GLU A 141 -8.90 11.91 -8.75
CA GLU A 141 -9.76 11.72 -7.59
C GLU A 141 -9.57 10.32 -7.02
N THR A 142 -9.60 10.25 -5.70
CA THR A 142 -9.50 8.99 -4.97
C THR A 142 -10.74 8.13 -5.21
N ASP A 143 -10.53 6.87 -5.59
CA ASP A 143 -11.62 5.91 -5.74
C ASP A 143 -12.17 5.39 -4.40
N MET A 144 -13.34 4.76 -4.47
CA MET A 144 -14.02 4.22 -3.30
C MET A 144 -13.23 3.12 -2.62
N LEU A 145 -12.49 2.28 -3.37
CA LEU A 145 -11.64 1.25 -2.80
C LEU A 145 -10.58 1.84 -1.84
N TYR A 146 -9.88 2.90 -2.27
CA TYR A 146 -8.92 3.58 -1.40
C TYR A 146 -9.62 4.30 -0.25
N LEU A 147 -10.78 4.92 -0.46
CA LEU A 147 -11.52 5.57 0.62
C LEU A 147 -11.96 4.57 1.71
N GLN A 148 -12.43 3.39 1.30
CA GLN A 148 -12.75 2.28 2.20
C GLN A 148 -11.51 1.82 2.97
N ALA A 149 -10.35 1.76 2.32
CA ALA A 149 -9.08 1.45 2.95
C ALA A 149 -8.69 2.49 4.00
N LEU A 150 -8.78 3.76 3.66
CA LEU A 150 -8.45 4.86 4.56
C LEU A 150 -9.36 4.85 5.80
N CYS A 151 -10.67 4.71 5.62
CA CYS A 151 -11.65 4.63 6.72
C CYS A 151 -11.52 3.32 7.53
N GLY A 152 -11.22 2.20 6.86
CA GLY A 152 -11.08 0.88 7.48
C GLY A 152 -9.77 0.68 8.23
N SER A 153 -8.74 1.47 7.92
CA SER A 153 -7.43 1.39 8.56
C SER A 153 -7.42 1.86 10.03
N ALA A 154 -8.40 2.66 10.43
CA ALA A 154 -8.48 3.25 11.78
C ALA A 154 -8.74 2.22 12.90
N VAL A 155 -9.18 1.01 12.56
CA VAL A 155 -9.61 -0.02 13.53
C VAL A 155 -8.42 -0.82 14.09
N ALA A 156 -7.23 -0.72 13.50
CA ALA A 156 -6.11 -1.61 13.84
C ALA A 156 -4.86 -0.85 14.30
N ASP A 157 -4.18 -1.43 15.30
CA ASP A 157 -2.85 -1.00 15.75
C ASP A 157 -1.84 -1.09 14.60
N GLU A 158 -0.93 -0.12 14.49
CA GLU A 158 0.00 -0.03 13.35
C GLU A 158 0.89 -1.27 13.24
N ASP A 159 1.34 -1.83 14.36
CA ASP A 159 2.21 -3.01 14.35
C ASP A 159 1.41 -4.26 13.94
N GLU A 160 0.15 -4.38 14.35
CA GLU A 160 -0.75 -5.45 13.88
C GLU A 160 -1.11 -5.32 12.39
N ILE A 161 -1.37 -4.10 11.89
CA ILE A 161 -1.57 -3.85 10.45
C ILE A 161 -0.35 -4.32 9.66
N LYS A 162 0.85 -3.99 10.13
CA LYS A 162 2.10 -4.38 9.46
C LYS A 162 2.29 -5.89 9.42
N LYS A 163 2.04 -6.59 10.54
CA LYS A 163 2.12 -8.06 10.60
C LYS A 163 1.12 -8.71 9.64
N PHE A 164 -0.13 -8.24 9.67
CA PHE A 164 -1.19 -8.77 8.81
C PHE A 164 -0.88 -8.53 7.33
N LEU A 165 -0.46 -7.32 6.96
CA LEU A 165 -0.06 -7.01 5.60
C LEU A 165 1.13 -7.84 5.14
N TRP A 166 2.12 -8.09 6.02
CA TRP A 166 3.24 -8.95 5.66
C TRP A 166 2.80 -10.36 5.32
N GLN A 167 1.95 -10.95 6.16
CA GLN A 167 1.39 -12.28 5.89
C GLN A 167 0.67 -12.30 4.53
N LYS A 168 -0.17 -11.30 4.24
CA LYS A 168 -0.88 -11.21 2.96
C LYS A 168 0.04 -11.02 1.76
N ILE A 169 1.10 -10.23 1.90
CA ILE A 169 2.11 -10.06 0.86
C ILE A 169 2.83 -11.39 0.61
N ASN A 170 3.18 -12.14 1.66
CA ASN A 170 3.81 -13.46 1.50
C ASN A 170 2.89 -14.44 0.78
N ASP A 171 1.64 -14.57 1.23
CA ASP A 171 0.64 -15.45 0.59
C ASP A 171 0.49 -15.10 -0.90
N PHE A 172 0.46 -13.81 -1.23
CA PHE A 172 0.39 -13.32 -2.59
C PHE A 172 1.64 -13.67 -3.42
N LEU A 173 2.83 -13.44 -2.87
CA LEU A 173 4.09 -13.72 -3.56
C LEU A 173 4.30 -15.22 -3.77
N GLU A 174 3.95 -16.04 -2.79
CA GLU A 174 3.90 -17.50 -2.93
C GLU A 174 2.94 -17.89 -4.06
N HIS A 175 1.72 -17.34 -4.07
CA HIS A 175 0.75 -17.61 -5.11
C HIS A 175 1.24 -17.20 -6.50
N LEU A 176 1.87 -16.03 -6.64
CA LEU A 176 2.50 -15.59 -7.90
C LEU A 176 3.61 -16.53 -8.36
N SER A 177 4.42 -17.04 -7.42
CA SER A 177 5.48 -18.01 -7.73
C SER A 177 4.93 -19.35 -8.22
N HIS A 178 3.76 -19.75 -7.73
CA HIS A 178 3.08 -21.00 -8.09
C HIS A 178 2.24 -20.91 -9.38
N LEU A 179 1.63 -19.75 -9.65
CA LEU A 179 0.78 -19.54 -10.83
C LEU A 179 1.55 -19.48 -12.15
N GLY A 180 2.89 -19.42 -12.10
CA GLY A 180 3.63 -19.11 -13.31
C GLY A 180 3.23 -17.73 -13.87
N MET A 181 2.90 -16.75 -13.04
CA MET A 181 2.75 -15.38 -13.56
C MET A 181 4.10 -14.75 -13.93
N PHE A 182 5.20 -15.44 -13.62
CA PHE A 182 6.50 -15.26 -14.26
C PHE A 182 6.66 -16.09 -15.55
N GLU A 183 5.71 -16.96 -15.94
CA GLU A 183 5.74 -17.78 -17.18
C GLU A 183 5.65 -16.91 -18.45
N GLU A 184 4.85 -15.84 -18.44
CA GLU A 184 4.83 -14.88 -19.57
C GLU A 184 6.15 -14.08 -19.68
N MET A 185 6.96 -14.04 -18.62
CA MET A 185 8.37 -13.65 -18.68
C MET A 185 9.31 -14.84 -18.96
N ARG A 186 8.88 -16.10 -18.76
CA ARG A 186 9.76 -17.29 -18.67
C ARG A 186 10.41 -17.69 -19.99
N GLU A 187 9.83 -17.38 -21.14
CA GLU A 187 10.48 -17.72 -22.42
C GLU A 187 11.74 -16.89 -22.71
N GLU A 188 11.85 -15.65 -22.20
CA GLU A 188 13.12 -14.90 -22.18
C GLU A 188 13.98 -15.19 -20.93
N TYR A 189 13.38 -15.72 -19.87
CA TYR A 189 13.98 -15.87 -18.53
C TYR A 189 14.52 -17.25 -18.18
N GLN A 190 14.65 -18.18 -19.12
CA GLN A 190 15.26 -19.51 -18.90
C GLN A 190 16.75 -19.49 -18.47
N LYS A 191 17.35 -18.33 -18.17
CA LYS A 191 18.62 -18.17 -17.43
C LYS A 191 18.40 -17.99 -15.91
N ALA A 192 17.48 -18.76 -15.33
CA ALA A 192 16.72 -18.49 -14.10
C ALA A 192 17.42 -18.61 -12.71
N ALA A 193 18.75 -18.59 -12.59
CA ALA A 193 19.41 -18.60 -11.26
C ALA A 193 19.43 -17.21 -10.56
N PRO A 194 19.66 -16.08 -11.26
CA PRO A 194 19.74 -14.77 -10.62
C PRO A 194 18.40 -14.21 -10.14
N ALA A 195 17.29 -14.48 -10.84
CA ALA A 195 15.96 -13.97 -10.47
C ALA A 195 15.45 -14.57 -9.15
N LYS A 196 15.62 -15.89 -8.95
CA LYS A 196 15.25 -16.56 -7.70
C LYS A 196 16.07 -16.04 -6.51
N LYS A 197 17.36 -15.76 -6.71
CA LYS A 197 18.23 -15.20 -5.67
C LYS A 197 17.90 -13.73 -5.37
N GLY A 198 17.56 -12.92 -6.39
CA GLY A 198 17.08 -11.55 -6.20
C GLY A 198 15.78 -11.51 -5.38
N TYR A 199 14.85 -12.41 -5.68
CA TYR A 199 13.64 -12.60 -4.87
C TYR A 199 13.96 -12.98 -3.41
N GLN A 200 14.88 -13.93 -3.19
CA GLN A 200 15.29 -14.32 -1.83
C GLN A 200 15.86 -13.13 -1.04
N VAL A 201 16.69 -12.29 -1.67
CA VAL A 201 17.23 -11.07 -1.04
C VAL A 201 16.11 -10.12 -0.61
N LEU A 202 15.08 -9.94 -1.46
CA LEU A 202 13.93 -9.09 -1.11
C LEU A 202 13.13 -9.66 0.06
N MET A 203 12.90 -10.98 0.09
CA MET A 203 12.19 -11.63 1.19
C MET A 203 12.96 -11.52 2.50
N ASP A 204 14.25 -11.86 2.48
CA ASP A 204 15.12 -11.78 3.65
C ASP A 204 15.18 -10.33 4.18
N LEU A 205 15.22 -9.33 3.30
CA LEU A 205 15.24 -7.92 3.69
C LEU A 205 13.97 -7.49 4.44
N VAL A 206 12.80 -7.97 4.02
CA VAL A 206 11.56 -7.63 4.70
C VAL A 206 11.42 -8.38 6.02
N ASP A 207 11.76 -9.68 6.05
CA ASP A 207 11.83 -10.46 7.29
C ASP A 207 12.82 -9.83 8.28
N MET A 208 13.92 -9.27 7.78
CA MET A 208 14.90 -8.56 8.58
C MET A 208 14.29 -7.31 9.22
N ASN A 209 13.60 -6.48 8.42
CA ASN A 209 12.89 -5.30 8.91
C ASN A 209 11.86 -5.66 10.01
N LEU A 210 11.09 -6.73 9.81
CA LEU A 210 10.10 -7.19 10.78
C LEU A 210 10.74 -7.75 12.05
N THR A 211 11.84 -8.49 11.92
CA THR A 211 12.62 -9.02 13.04
C THR A 211 13.11 -7.87 13.94
N VAL A 212 13.66 -6.82 13.34
CA VAL A 212 14.10 -5.62 14.06
C VAL A 212 12.93 -4.86 14.70
N LEU A 213 11.79 -4.70 14.00
CA LEU A 213 10.59 -4.08 14.58
C LEU A 213 10.10 -4.81 15.83
N ASN A 214 10.27 -6.13 15.86
CA ASN A 214 9.93 -6.97 17.01
C ASN A 214 11.02 -7.01 18.10
N GLY A 215 12.11 -6.23 17.96
CA GLY A 215 13.20 -6.17 18.92
C GLY A 215 14.07 -7.43 18.97
N LYS A 216 14.06 -8.22 17.90
CA LYS A 216 14.85 -9.46 17.76
C LYS A 216 16.10 -9.21 16.92
N ASP A 217 17.11 -10.06 17.11
CA ASP A 217 18.37 -10.00 16.37
C ASP A 217 18.19 -10.42 14.90
N PRO A 218 18.53 -9.55 13.92
CA PRO A 218 18.42 -9.86 12.50
C PRO A 218 19.67 -10.52 11.89
N SER A 219 20.68 -10.90 12.69
CA SER A 219 22.01 -11.29 12.17
C SER A 219 22.00 -12.44 11.17
N ASP A 220 21.16 -13.46 11.35
CA ASP A 220 21.04 -14.58 10.40
C ASP A 220 20.52 -14.12 9.03
N LEU A 221 19.59 -13.17 9.01
CA LEU A 221 19.01 -12.60 7.79
C LEU A 221 20.01 -11.69 7.09
N ASP A 222 20.79 -10.89 7.82
CA ASP A 222 21.89 -10.10 7.24
C ASP A 222 22.94 -11.00 6.58
N GLN A 223 23.31 -12.10 7.24
CA GLN A 223 24.24 -13.09 6.66
C GLN A 223 23.66 -13.73 5.39
N SER A 224 22.37 -14.08 5.38
CA SER A 224 21.68 -14.64 4.21
C SER A 224 21.67 -13.66 3.02
N ILE A 225 21.31 -12.39 3.27
CA ILE A 225 21.31 -11.32 2.26
C ILE A 225 22.71 -11.15 1.68
N ARG A 226 23.74 -11.01 2.53
CA ARG A 226 25.13 -10.84 2.09
C ARG A 226 25.61 -12.02 1.26
N LYS A 227 25.34 -13.24 1.70
CA LYS A 227 25.73 -14.46 0.99
C LYS A 227 25.09 -14.48 -0.40
N THR A 228 23.78 -14.25 -0.46
CA THR A 228 23.03 -14.29 -1.72
C THR A 228 23.47 -13.19 -2.68
N LEU A 229 23.73 -11.98 -2.19
CA LEU A 229 24.29 -10.87 -2.98
C LEU A 229 25.72 -11.16 -3.47
N ASN A 230 26.58 -11.73 -2.63
CA ASN A 230 27.93 -12.11 -3.05
C ASN A 230 27.92 -13.16 -4.17
N GLU A 231 27.02 -14.14 -4.09
CA GLU A 231 26.83 -15.14 -5.15
C GLU A 231 26.27 -14.54 -6.44
N LEU A 232 25.53 -13.44 -6.35
CA LEU A 232 24.93 -12.73 -7.47
C LEU A 232 25.90 -11.77 -8.17
N ASP A 233 26.73 -11.04 -7.41
CA ASP A 233 27.69 -10.04 -7.92
C ASP A 233 29.10 -10.63 -8.17
N GLY A 234 29.28 -11.93 -7.94
CA GLY A 234 30.57 -12.60 -8.09
C GLY A 234 31.63 -12.10 -7.10
N GLY A 235 31.20 -11.69 -5.90
CA GLY A 235 32.07 -11.24 -4.80
C GLY A 235 32.69 -9.84 -4.96
N LYS A 236 32.15 -8.99 -5.85
CA LYS A 236 32.76 -7.68 -6.16
C LYS A 236 32.35 -6.54 -5.23
N ARG A 237 31.28 -6.64 -4.44
CA ARG A 237 30.79 -5.56 -3.56
C ARG A 237 30.41 -6.06 -2.18
N GLN A 238 30.74 -5.27 -1.16
CA GLN A 238 30.33 -5.49 0.22
C GLN A 238 29.28 -4.45 0.64
N LEU A 239 28.20 -4.91 1.27
CA LEU A 239 27.23 -4.06 1.97
C LEU A 239 27.94 -3.32 3.12
N ILE A 240 27.84 -1.99 3.13
CA ILE A 240 28.62 -1.08 3.98
C ILE A 240 28.22 -1.16 5.47
N PHE A 241 27.01 -1.60 5.80
CA PHE A 241 26.47 -1.57 7.16
C PHE A 241 26.30 -2.96 7.75
N THR A 242 26.90 -3.25 8.92
CA THR A 242 26.71 -4.48 9.70
C THR A 242 25.66 -4.31 10.81
N THR A 243 24.89 -5.38 11.07
CA THR A 243 23.91 -5.45 12.17
C THR A 243 24.52 -5.36 13.57
N GLU A 244 25.84 -5.56 13.69
CA GLU A 244 26.60 -5.48 14.95
C GLU A 244 26.47 -4.14 15.70
N LYS A 245 26.05 -3.06 15.02
CA LYS A 245 25.83 -1.72 15.62
C LYS A 245 24.37 -1.43 15.99
N LEU A 246 23.47 -2.41 15.83
CA LEU A 246 22.03 -2.19 16.00
C LEU A 246 21.63 -2.22 17.48
N ASN A 247 21.27 -1.07 18.04
CA ASN A 247 20.68 -1.02 19.38
C ASN A 247 19.18 -1.37 19.33
N LEU A 248 18.85 -2.65 19.57
CA LEU A 248 17.47 -3.14 19.56
C LEU A 248 16.60 -2.62 20.73
N ALA A 249 17.21 -2.12 21.81
CA ALA A 249 16.48 -1.52 22.92
C ALA A 249 15.93 -0.12 22.55
N ASP A 250 16.61 0.57 21.62
CA ASP A 250 16.14 1.83 21.04
C ASP A 250 15.41 1.56 19.71
N LYS A 251 14.10 1.39 19.80
CA LYS A 251 13.25 1.13 18.63
C LYS A 251 13.33 2.21 17.55
N GLN A 252 13.60 3.48 17.91
CA GLN A 252 13.70 4.56 16.92
C GLN A 252 15.03 4.50 16.18
N ALA A 253 16.14 4.32 16.91
CA ALA A 253 17.45 4.15 16.30
C ALA A 253 17.50 2.90 15.41
N ALA A 254 16.92 1.79 15.87
CA ALA A 254 16.83 0.55 15.10
C ALA A 254 16.02 0.72 13.81
N LYS A 255 14.87 1.42 13.85
CA LYS A 255 14.07 1.77 12.65
C LYS A 255 14.86 2.63 11.66
N LEU A 256 15.59 3.64 12.15
CA LEU A 256 16.37 4.51 11.28
C LEU A 256 17.52 3.75 10.60
N HIS A 257 18.22 2.90 11.36
CA HIS A 257 19.27 2.05 10.83
C HIS A 257 18.73 1.10 9.75
N MET A 258 17.57 0.47 9.99
CA MET A 258 16.96 -0.40 9.00
C MET A 258 16.53 0.33 7.73
N LYS A 259 15.99 1.55 7.86
CA LYS A 259 15.68 2.38 6.70
C LYS A 259 16.94 2.62 5.85
N GLN A 260 18.05 3.00 6.48
CA GLN A 260 19.32 3.22 5.79
C GLN A 260 19.84 1.94 5.11
N TYR A 261 19.84 0.82 5.84
CA TYR A 261 20.24 -0.48 5.30
C TYR A 261 19.44 -0.85 4.05
N THR A 262 18.11 -0.72 4.11
CA THR A 262 17.22 -0.97 2.98
C THR A 262 17.51 -0.04 1.80
N GLU A 263 17.63 1.27 2.04
CA GLU A 263 17.97 2.22 0.98
C GLU A 263 19.30 1.89 0.30
N ASP A 264 20.33 1.56 1.07
CA ASP A 264 21.64 1.23 0.52
C ASP A 264 21.63 -0.06 -0.30
N MET A 265 20.85 -1.06 0.14
CA MET A 265 20.63 -2.27 -0.63
C MET A 265 20.02 -1.94 -2.00
N PHE A 266 18.99 -1.09 -2.07
CA PHE A 266 18.36 -0.66 -3.33
C PHE A 266 19.23 0.30 -4.14
N ARG A 267 20.11 1.09 -3.51
CA ARG A 267 21.10 1.94 -4.19
C ARG A 267 22.26 1.14 -4.76
N SER A 268 22.47 -0.10 -4.33
CA SER A 268 23.49 -0.95 -4.92
C SER A 268 23.24 -1.08 -6.43
N GLU A 269 24.29 -0.87 -7.25
CA GLU A 269 24.14 -0.96 -8.71
C GLU A 269 23.66 -2.34 -9.15
N PHE A 270 23.85 -3.37 -8.31
CA PHE A 270 23.33 -4.71 -8.55
C PHE A 270 21.81 -4.74 -8.58
N VAL A 271 21.13 -4.21 -7.55
CA VAL A 271 19.66 -4.20 -7.50
C VAL A 271 19.11 -3.35 -8.64
N ASN A 272 19.73 -2.21 -8.93
CA ASN A 272 19.37 -1.37 -10.07
C ASN A 272 19.58 -2.09 -11.42
N ALA A 273 20.69 -2.82 -11.61
CA ALA A 273 20.95 -3.59 -12.82
C ALA A 273 20.03 -4.80 -12.95
N TRP A 274 19.63 -5.43 -11.84
CA TRP A 274 18.66 -6.53 -11.83
C TRP A 274 17.27 -6.03 -12.25
N PHE A 275 16.75 -4.97 -11.63
CA PHE A 275 15.46 -4.38 -12.04
C PHE A 275 15.50 -3.93 -13.50
N ASN A 276 16.54 -3.20 -13.93
CA ASN A 276 16.63 -2.68 -15.30
C ASN A 276 16.94 -3.75 -16.37
N GLY A 277 17.64 -4.83 -16.02
CA GLY A 277 17.98 -5.93 -16.93
C GLY A 277 16.89 -7.01 -17.05
N SER A 278 15.85 -6.92 -16.23
CA SER A 278 14.74 -7.88 -16.13
C SER A 278 13.57 -7.56 -17.10
N GLY A 279 13.67 -6.52 -17.93
CA GLY A 279 12.54 -6.10 -18.78
C GLY A 279 11.36 -5.50 -17.98
N ALA A 280 11.43 -5.47 -16.64
CA ALA A 280 10.66 -4.53 -15.83
C ALA A 280 11.19 -3.13 -16.14
N GLY A 281 10.47 -2.38 -16.99
CA GLY A 281 10.91 -1.08 -17.49
C GLY A 281 11.49 -0.17 -16.40
N ASN A 282 12.52 0.60 -16.76
CA ASN A 282 13.32 1.51 -15.92
C ASN A 282 12.64 1.92 -14.59
N MET A 283 12.82 1.11 -13.54
CA MET A 283 12.50 1.54 -12.18
C MET A 283 13.67 2.40 -11.70
N THR A 284 13.64 3.67 -12.06
CA THR A 284 14.45 4.66 -11.36
C THR A 284 13.85 4.87 -9.98
N PHE A 285 14.52 4.39 -8.93
CA PHE A 285 14.26 4.80 -7.54
C PHE A 285 14.61 6.29 -7.41
N SER A 286 13.67 7.15 -7.82
CA SER A 286 13.75 8.59 -7.68
C SER A 286 13.64 8.96 -6.22
N LYS A 287 14.51 9.89 -5.78
CA LYS A 287 14.47 10.47 -4.43
C LYS A 287 13.10 11.12 -4.18
N THR A 288 12.45 10.72 -3.10
CA THR A 288 11.47 11.53 -2.35
C THR A 288 11.83 11.46 -0.89
#